data_AF-A0A1F5AUM1-F1
#
_entry.id   AF-A0A1F5AUM1-F1
#
_cell.length_a   1.000
_cell.length_b   1.000
_cell.length_c   1.000
_cell.angle_alpha   90.00
_cell.angle_beta   90.00
_cell.angle_gamma   90.00
#
_symmetry.space_group_name_H-M   'P 1'
#
loop_
_entity.id
_entity.type
_entity.pdbx_description
1 polymer ?
#
loop_
_entity_poly.entity_id
_entity_poly.type
_entity_poly.pdbx_seq_one_letter_code
_entity_poly.pdbx_strand_id
1 'polypeptide(L)'
;LWSQYLNIARVPLAAELTVFVGAFAGACLGFLWFNCHPAQVFMGDVGALSLGGTMAVIALLIKQEFLLFTVAGVFILEAASVLLQVSYFKLSKGKRIFKMAPLHHHFELSGWPEGRVVIRFWILGIIFALFSLATLKLR
;
A
#
# COMPACT_ATOMS: atom_id res chain seq x y z
N LEU A 1 -27.14 -0.76 -12.82
CA LEU A 1 -26.95 0.69 -13.10
C LEU A 1 -25.48 1.08 -12.96
N TRP A 2 -24.92 1.18 -11.74
CA TRP A 2 -23.53 1.62 -11.53
C TRP A 2 -22.46 0.72 -12.17
N SER A 3 -22.62 -0.60 -12.09
CA SER A 3 -21.67 -1.54 -12.71
C SER A 3 -21.65 -1.46 -14.24
N GLN A 4 -22.80 -1.18 -14.86
CA GLN A 4 -22.91 -0.98 -16.31
C GLN A 4 -22.32 0.38 -16.71
N TYR A 5 -22.55 1.43 -15.92
CA TYR A 5 -21.99 2.76 -16.16
C TYR A 5 -20.45 2.78 -16.09
N LEU A 6 -19.87 2.01 -15.16
CA LEU A 6 -18.41 1.91 -14.98
C LEU A 6 -17.77 0.77 -15.77
N ASN A 7 -18.54 0.05 -16.61
CA ASN A 7 -18.06 -1.11 -17.37
C ASN A 7 -17.32 -2.16 -16.50
N ILE A 8 -17.81 -2.40 -15.28
CA ILE A 8 -17.23 -3.35 -14.33
C ILE A 8 -18.09 -4.61 -14.17
N ALA A 9 -17.42 -5.74 -13.92
CA ALA A 9 -18.09 -6.99 -13.59
C ALA A 9 -19.00 -6.81 -12.36
N ARG A 10 -20.27 -7.18 -12.50
CA ARG A 10 -21.20 -7.15 -11.37
C ARG A 10 -20.95 -8.36 -10.48
N VAL A 11 -20.42 -8.10 -9.29
CA VAL A 11 -20.25 -9.12 -8.24
C VAL A 11 -21.46 -9.06 -7.29
N PRO A 12 -22.22 -10.16 -7.15
CA PRO A 12 -23.33 -10.20 -6.18
C PRO A 12 -22.79 -10.06 -4.76
N LEU A 13 -23.55 -9.40 -3.88
CA LEU A 13 -23.20 -9.18 -2.46
C LEU A 13 -21.92 -8.37 -2.19
N ALA A 14 -21.32 -7.73 -3.20
CA ALA A 14 -20.13 -6.88 -3.01
C ALA A 14 -20.36 -5.68 -2.07
N ALA A 15 -21.62 -5.29 -1.83
CA ALA A 15 -21.96 -4.25 -0.86
C ALA A 15 -21.55 -4.63 0.58
N GLU A 16 -21.61 -5.91 0.95
CA GLU A 16 -21.20 -6.37 2.29
C GLU A 16 -19.71 -6.15 2.55
N LEU A 17 -18.89 -6.26 1.50
CA LEU A 17 -17.46 -5.96 1.56
C LEU A 17 -17.21 -4.48 1.88
N THR A 18 -18.12 -3.59 1.50
CA THR A 18 -17.98 -2.15 1.79
C THR A 18 -18.10 -1.88 3.28
N VAL A 19 -18.99 -2.58 3.99
CA VAL A 19 -19.13 -2.49 5.45
C VAL A 19 -17.85 -2.96 6.14
N PHE A 20 -17.33 -4.11 5.72
CA PHE A 20 -16.08 -4.66 6.24
C PHE A 20 -14.89 -3.72 5.98
N VAL A 21 -14.73 -3.21 4.76
CA VAL A 21 -13.65 -2.28 4.40
C VAL A 21 -13.75 -0.96 5.17
N GLY A 22 -14.98 -0.48 5.44
CA GLY A 22 -15.21 0.68 6.29
C GLY A 22 -14.74 0.47 7.73
N ALA A 23 -15.09 -0.66 8.34
CA ALA A 23 -14.62 -1.03 9.68
C ALA A 23 -13.09 -1.23 9.72
N PHE A 24 -12.54 -1.87 8.69
CA PHE A 24 -11.11 -2.09 8.52
C PHE A 24 -10.32 -0.77 8.41
N ALA A 25 -10.81 0.19 7.62
CA ALA A 25 -10.22 1.53 7.54
C ALA A 25 -10.34 2.28 8.87
N GLY A 26 -11.48 2.18 9.55
CA GLY A 26 -11.68 2.76 10.89
C GLY A 26 -10.70 2.20 11.92
N ALA A 27 -10.46 0.88 11.91
CA ALA A 27 -9.46 0.25 12.77
C ALA A 27 -8.04 0.74 12.47
N CYS A 28 -7.68 0.93 11.19
CA CYS A 28 -6.39 1.50 10.81
C CYS A 28 -6.23 2.95 11.31
N LEU A 29 -7.29 3.77 11.25
CA LEU A 29 -7.27 5.14 11.80
C LEU A 29 -7.14 5.13 13.33
N GLY A 30 -7.86 4.24 14.02
CA GLY A 30 -7.72 4.05 15.47
C GLY A 30 -6.32 3.59 15.88
N PHE A 31 -5.72 2.68 15.10
CA PHE A 31 -4.34 2.26 15.28
C PHE A 31 -3.35 3.41 15.05
N LEU A 32 -3.59 4.24 14.02
CA LEU A 32 -2.72 5.36 13.69
C LEU A 32 -2.63 6.41 14.82
N TRP A 33 -3.71 6.60 15.58
CA TRP A 33 -3.69 7.41 16.81
C TRP A 33 -2.64 6.90 17.82
N PHE A 34 -2.54 5.58 17.92
CA PHE A 34 -1.54 4.75 18.59
C PHE A 34 -0.09 4.92 18.12
N ASN A 35 0.02 4.98 16.79
CA ASN A 35 1.25 4.65 16.07
C ASN A 35 1.93 5.87 15.46
N CYS A 36 1.25 7.02 15.37
CA CYS A 36 1.85 8.25 14.89
C CYS A 36 3.05 8.65 15.78
N HIS A 37 4.08 9.21 15.17
CA HIS A 37 5.32 9.52 15.87
C HIS A 37 5.09 10.50 17.05
N PRO A 38 5.62 10.21 18.25
CA PRO A 38 6.34 8.99 18.66
C PRO A 38 5.40 7.80 18.93
N ALA A 39 5.68 6.64 18.31
CA ALA A 39 4.80 5.47 18.36
C ALA A 39 4.72 4.86 19.77
N GLN A 40 3.49 4.61 20.24
CA GLN A 40 3.22 3.93 21.51
C GLN A 40 2.98 2.43 21.32
N VAL A 41 2.44 2.05 20.17
CA VAL A 41 2.13 0.67 19.80
C VAL A 41 2.70 0.38 18.42
N PHE A 42 3.43 -0.74 18.28
CA PHE A 42 3.91 -1.23 17.00
C PHE A 42 2.94 -2.26 16.41
N MET A 43 2.79 -2.23 15.09
CA MET A 43 1.84 -3.10 14.37
C MET A 43 2.22 -4.59 14.46
N GLY A 44 3.52 -4.89 14.38
CA GLY A 44 4.05 -6.25 14.31
C GLY A 44 3.62 -7.03 13.06
N ASP A 45 4.08 -8.28 12.97
CA ASP A 45 3.79 -9.15 11.82
C ASP A 45 2.31 -9.55 11.74
N VAL A 46 1.65 -9.64 12.90
CA VAL A 46 0.21 -9.95 12.99
C VAL A 46 -0.60 -8.90 12.24
N GLY A 47 -0.34 -7.61 12.47
CA GLY A 47 -1.00 -6.53 11.73
C GLY A 47 -0.54 -6.45 10.28
N ALA A 48 0.78 -6.48 10.02
CA ALA A 48 1.33 -6.34 8.67
C ALA A 48 0.78 -7.39 7.68
N LEU A 49 0.86 -8.67 8.06
CA LEU A 49 0.46 -9.78 7.20
C LEU A 49 -1.07 -9.86 7.06
N SER A 50 -1.82 -9.58 8.13
CA SER A 50 -3.28 -9.56 8.06
C SER A 50 -3.82 -8.43 7.19
N LEU A 51 -3.25 -7.22 7.29
CA LEU A 51 -3.66 -6.09 6.43
C LEU A 51 -3.39 -6.40 4.95
N GLY A 52 -2.17 -6.84 4.63
CA GLY A 52 -1.79 -7.16 3.25
C GLY A 52 -2.62 -8.31 2.66
N GLY A 53 -2.80 -9.39 3.41
CA GLY A 53 -3.61 -10.54 2.99
C GLY A 53 -5.08 -10.18 2.78
N THR A 54 -5.64 -9.39 3.70
CA THR A 54 -7.04 -8.91 3.60
C THR A 54 -7.24 -8.05 2.36
N MET A 55 -6.34 -7.10 2.08
CA MET A 55 -6.40 -6.27 0.87
C MET A 55 -6.34 -7.10 -0.42
N ALA A 56 -5.47 -8.13 -0.45
CA ALA A 56 -5.38 -9.03 -1.59
C ALA A 56 -6.67 -9.84 -1.80
N VAL A 57 -7.24 -10.39 -0.72
CA VAL A 57 -8.52 -11.12 -0.77
C VAL A 57 -9.65 -10.23 -1.25
N ILE A 58 -9.76 -8.99 -0.75
CA ILE A 58 -10.78 -8.04 -1.21
C ILE A 58 -10.65 -7.81 -2.72
N ALA A 59 -9.43 -7.56 -3.22
CA ALA A 59 -9.18 -7.34 -4.65
C ALA A 59 -9.62 -8.54 -5.53
N LEU A 60 -9.40 -9.77 -5.06
CA LEU A 60 -9.84 -11.00 -5.72
C LEU A 60 -11.37 -11.14 -5.71
N LEU A 61 -12.02 -10.83 -4.59
CA LEU A 61 -13.48 -10.94 -4.44
C LEU A 61 -14.22 -9.97 -5.37
N ILE A 62 -13.70 -8.74 -5.53
CA ILE A 62 -14.31 -7.73 -6.43
C ILE A 62 -13.86 -7.86 -7.89
N LYS A 63 -12.99 -8.84 -8.22
CA LYS A 63 -12.42 -9.05 -9.57
C LYS A 63 -11.69 -7.81 -10.10
N GLN A 64 -10.92 -7.15 -9.23
CA GLN A 64 -10.11 -5.96 -9.57
C GLN A 64 -8.66 -6.15 -9.10
N GLU A 65 -8.02 -7.21 -9.57
CA GLU A 65 -6.67 -7.61 -9.18
C GLU A 65 -5.63 -6.58 -9.63
N PHE A 66 -5.76 -6.08 -10.86
CA PHE A 66 -4.85 -5.05 -11.40
C PHE A 66 -4.95 -3.72 -10.66
N LEU A 67 -6.10 -3.45 -10.07
CA LEU A 67 -6.36 -2.22 -9.32
C LEU A 67 -5.53 -2.21 -8.02
N LEU A 68 -5.29 -3.38 -7.42
CA LEU A 68 -4.40 -3.54 -6.27
C LEU A 68 -2.99 -3.02 -6.57
N PHE A 69 -2.45 -3.24 -7.78
CA PHE A 69 -1.12 -2.73 -8.14
C PHE A 69 -1.04 -1.20 -8.10
N THR A 70 -2.14 -0.53 -8.46
CA THR A 70 -2.21 0.93 -8.42
C THR A 70 -2.47 1.46 -7.01
N VAL A 71 -3.41 0.88 -6.25
CA VAL A 71 -3.73 1.33 -4.88
C VAL A 71 -2.59 1.05 -3.92
N ALA A 72 -1.96 -0.12 -4.01
CA ALA A 72 -0.83 -0.52 -3.18
C ALA A 72 0.52 0.01 -3.72
N GLY A 73 0.50 1.07 -4.54
CA GLY A 73 1.69 1.56 -5.25
C GLY A 73 2.90 1.81 -4.33
N VAL A 74 2.68 2.42 -3.16
CA VAL A 74 3.77 2.65 -2.17
C VAL A 74 4.34 1.32 -1.66
N PHE A 75 3.49 0.36 -1.31
CA PHE A 75 3.92 -0.97 -0.85
C PHE A 75 4.69 -1.72 -1.93
N ILE A 76 4.27 -1.57 -3.19
CA ILE A 76 4.96 -2.19 -4.34
C ILE A 76 6.31 -1.54 -4.58
N LEU A 77 6.42 -0.21 -4.48
CA LEU A 77 7.70 0.48 -4.60
C LEU A 77 8.68 0.03 -3.50
N GLU A 78 8.19 -0.11 -2.27
CA GLU A 78 9.00 -0.62 -1.15
C GLU A 78 9.50 -2.05 -1.42
N ALA A 79 8.60 -2.97 -1.78
CA ALA A 79 8.97 -4.35 -2.09
C ALA A 79 9.90 -4.44 -3.32
N ALA A 80 9.64 -3.66 -4.37
CA ALA A 80 10.46 -3.60 -5.57
C ALA A 80 11.86 -3.07 -5.25
N SER A 81 11.99 -2.12 -4.34
CA SER A 81 13.30 -1.60 -3.93
C SER A 81 14.17 -2.67 -3.26
N VAL A 82 13.57 -3.52 -2.42
CA VAL A 82 14.26 -4.64 -1.78
C VAL A 82 14.66 -5.67 -2.83
N LEU A 83 13.74 -6.03 -3.74
CA LEU A 83 14.02 -6.96 -4.82
C LEU A 83 15.18 -6.48 -5.70
N LEU A 84 15.14 -5.22 -6.14
CA LEU A 84 16.21 -4.61 -6.95
C LEU A 84 17.53 -4.55 -6.18
N GLN A 85 17.50 -4.13 -4.92
CA GLN A 85 18.70 -4.04 -4.08
C GLN A 85 19.37 -5.40 -3.89
N VAL A 86 18.60 -6.43 -3.52
CA VAL A 86 19.12 -7.79 -3.31
C VAL A 86 19.64 -8.38 -4.61
N SER A 87 18.90 -8.21 -5.71
CA SER A 87 19.30 -8.72 -7.03
C SER A 87 20.60 -8.07 -7.49
N TYR A 88 20.71 -6.75 -7.37
CA TYR A 88 21.91 -6.03 -7.75
C TYR A 88 23.09 -6.33 -6.85
N PHE A 89 22.88 -6.45 -5.53
CA PHE A 89 23.96 -6.80 -4.60
C PHE A 89 24.60 -8.15 -4.95
N LYS A 90 23.77 -9.14 -5.32
CA LYS A 90 24.22 -10.45 -5.80
C LYS A 90 24.96 -10.37 -7.13
N LEU A 91 24.41 -9.66 -8.12
CA LEU A 91 24.99 -9.55 -9.46
C LEU A 91 26.29 -8.74 -9.49
N SER A 92 26.35 -7.64 -8.75
CA SER A 92 27.50 -6.72 -8.70
C SER A 92 28.59 -7.15 -7.73
N LYS A 93 28.41 -8.29 -7.03
CA LYS A 93 29.31 -8.81 -6.00
C LYS A 93 29.58 -7.81 -4.86
N GLY A 94 28.52 -7.16 -4.38
CA GLY A 94 28.56 -6.36 -3.16
C GLY A 94 28.29 -4.86 -3.32
N LYS A 95 28.02 -4.37 -4.54
CA LYS A 95 27.59 -2.96 -4.71
C LYS A 95 26.10 -2.82 -4.38
N ARG A 96 25.71 -1.63 -3.92
CA ARG A 96 24.34 -1.28 -3.53
C ARG A 96 23.80 -0.21 -4.46
N ILE A 97 22.51 -0.29 -4.86
CA ILE A 97 21.84 0.75 -5.66
C ILE A 97 21.37 1.87 -4.72
N PHE A 98 20.63 1.48 -3.69
CA PHE A 98 20.16 2.36 -2.63
C PHE A 98 21.11 2.31 -1.44
N LYS A 99 21.22 3.42 -0.71
CA LYS A 99 21.98 3.49 0.57
C LYS A 99 21.57 2.35 1.53
N MET A 100 20.26 2.11 1.63
CA MET A 100 19.65 0.99 2.33
C MET A 100 18.32 0.66 1.64
N ALA A 101 17.91 -0.59 1.67
CA ALA A 101 16.55 -0.99 1.32
C ALA A 101 15.87 -1.50 2.61
N PRO A 102 14.58 -1.23 2.83
CA PRO A 102 13.61 -0.64 1.88
C PRO A 102 13.77 0.89 1.64
N LEU A 103 12.97 1.48 0.76
CA LEU A 103 13.11 2.87 0.27
C LEU A 103 13.04 3.93 1.36
N HIS A 104 12.19 3.77 2.38
CA HIS A 104 12.13 4.75 3.47
C HIS A 104 13.48 4.95 4.17
N HIS A 105 14.22 3.87 4.44
CA HIS A 105 15.58 3.96 5.02
C HIS A 105 16.59 4.62 4.08
N HIS A 106 16.42 4.50 2.76
CA HIS A 106 17.24 5.25 1.81
C HIS A 106 17.08 6.76 1.99
N PHE A 107 15.86 7.25 2.23
CA PHE A 107 15.58 8.66 2.46
C PHE A 107 16.06 9.13 3.83
N GLU A 108 15.92 8.30 4.88
CA GLU A 108 16.46 8.59 6.22
C GLU A 108 17.98 8.77 6.18
N LEU A 109 18.70 7.83 5.55
CA LEU A 109 20.16 7.94 5.33
C LEU A 109 20.55 9.04 4.34
N SER A 110 19.57 9.69 3.71
CA SER A 110 19.76 10.90 2.90
C SER A 110 19.47 12.18 3.68
N GLY A 111 19.28 12.07 5.00
CA GLY A 111 19.12 13.21 5.91
C GLY A 111 17.66 13.65 6.09
N TRP A 112 16.68 12.85 5.66
CA TRP A 112 15.28 13.18 5.89
C TRP A 112 14.86 12.71 7.29
N PRO A 113 14.17 13.56 8.08
CA PRO A 113 13.53 13.10 9.31
C PRO A 113 12.48 12.04 9.01
N GLU A 114 12.34 11.03 9.88
CA GLU A 114 11.37 9.93 9.75
C GLU A 114 9.95 10.46 9.47
N GLY A 115 9.47 11.44 10.25
CA GLY A 115 8.16 12.04 10.05
C GLY A 115 7.98 12.69 8.66
N ARG A 116 9.05 13.23 8.06
CA ARG A 116 9.01 13.77 6.69
C ARG A 116 8.85 12.66 5.66
N VAL A 117 9.51 11.52 5.86
CA VAL A 117 9.39 10.35 4.97
C VAL A 117 7.95 9.81 5.03
N VAL A 118 7.42 9.61 6.24
CA VAL A 118 6.06 9.09 6.48
C VAL A 118 5.01 9.97 5.80
N ILE A 119 5.02 11.29 6.04
CA ILE A 119 4.02 12.20 5.46
C ILE A 119 4.12 12.23 3.93
N ARG A 120 5.33 12.21 3.36
CA ARG A 120 5.51 12.18 1.90
C ARG A 120 5.00 10.88 1.29
N PHE A 121 5.18 9.76 1.99
CA PHE A 121 4.67 8.47 1.55
C PHE A 121 3.14 8.40 1.65
N TRP A 122 2.53 9.06 2.64
CA TRP A 122 1.08 9.23 2.70
C TRP A 122 0.55 10.05 1.52
N ILE A 123 1.22 11.16 1.16
CA ILE A 123 0.86 11.95 -0.02
C ILE A 123 0.91 11.09 -1.29
N LEU A 124 1.98 10.31 -1.47
CA LEU A 124 2.08 9.36 -2.60
C LEU A 124 0.97 8.30 -2.56
N GLY A 125 0.66 7.76 -1.38
CA GLY A 125 -0.44 6.80 -1.20
C GLY A 125 -1.79 7.37 -1.61
N ILE A 126 -2.09 8.63 -1.23
CA ILE A 126 -3.32 9.32 -1.64
C ILE A 126 -3.34 9.53 -3.16
N ILE A 127 -2.21 9.94 -3.77
CA ILE A 127 -2.10 10.09 -5.23
C ILE A 127 -2.38 8.75 -5.93
N PHE A 128 -1.79 7.66 -5.47
CA PHE A 128 -2.01 6.32 -6.00
C PHE A 128 -3.47 5.87 -5.85
N ALA A 129 -4.10 6.13 -4.71
CA ALA A 129 -5.52 5.84 -4.49
C ALA A 129 -6.42 6.63 -5.46
N LEU A 130 -6.19 7.94 -5.62
CA LEU A 130 -6.93 8.78 -6.56
C LEU A 130 -6.73 8.36 -8.01
N PHE A 131 -5.49 8.04 -8.40
CA PHE A 131 -5.16 7.53 -9.73
C PHE A 131 -5.88 6.20 -10.02
N SER A 132 -5.94 5.32 -9.02
CA SER A 132 -6.66 4.06 -9.12
C SER A 132 -8.16 4.25 -9.31
N LEU A 133 -8.77 5.16 -8.55
CA LEU A 133 -10.18 5.54 -8.71
C LEU A 133 -10.45 6.16 -10.09
N ALA A 134 -9.55 6.99 -10.61
CA ALA A 134 -9.69 7.54 -11.96
C ALA A 134 -9.66 6.44 -13.04
N THR A 135 -8.84 5.40 -12.85
CA THR A 135 -8.74 4.27 -13.78
C THR A 135 -10.03 3.47 -13.88
N LEU A 136 -10.86 3.43 -12.82
CA LEU A 136 -12.18 2.79 -12.87
C LEU A 136 -13.16 3.46 -13.83
N LYS A 137 -13.01 4.78 -14.07
CA LYS A 137 -13.88 5.54 -14.96
C LYS A 137 -13.39 5.56 -16.41
N LEU A 138 -12.10 5.30 -16.63
CA LEU A 138 -11.44 5.37 -17.94
C LEU A 138 -11.49 4.04 -18.72
N ARG A 139 -12.32 3.08 -18.28
CA ARG A 139 -12.54 1.77 -18.91
C ARG A 139 -13.94 1.65 -19.50
#